data_AF-A0A977PY56-F1
#
_entry.id   AF-A0A977PY56-F1
#
_cell.length_a   1.000
_cell.length_b   1.000
_cell.length_c   1.000
_cell.angle_alpha   90.00
_cell.angle_beta   90.00
_cell.angle_gamma   90.00
#
_symmetry.space_group_name_H-M   'P 1'
#
loop_
_entity.id
_entity.type
_entity.pdbx_description
1 polymer ?
#
loop_
_entity_poly.entity_id
_entity_poly.type
_entity_poly.pdbx_seq_one_letter_code
_entity_poly.pdbx_strand_id
1 'polypeptide(L)' 'MNTLLTEAFNKAQNLPDDLQSELAKQLIEDIENELKWQQILSELQHSKLEELAAKALRDSINGKTKKMGFDQL' A
#
# COMPACT_ATOMS: atom_id res chain seq x y z
N MET A 1 8.27 10.94 17.06
CA MET A 1 9.04 9.92 16.31
C MET A 1 9.17 8.70 17.20
N ASN A 2 8.77 7.51 16.74
CA ASN A 2 8.99 6.28 17.53
C ASN A 2 10.48 5.89 17.50
N THR A 3 10.87 4.91 18.31
CA THR A 3 12.27 4.48 18.42
C THR A 3 12.88 4.06 17.08
N LEU A 4 12.13 3.32 16.26
CA LEU A 4 12.59 2.82 14.97
C LEU A 4 12.79 3.92 13.92
N LEU A 5 11.85 4.86 13.83
CA LEU A 5 11.93 5.97 12.88
C LEU A 5 13.08 6.91 13.26
N THR A 6 13.29 7.16 14.56
CA THR A 6 14.46 7.90 15.04
C THR A 6 15.76 7.20 14.66
N GLU A 7 15.85 5.88 14.83
CA GLU A 7 17.02 5.11 14.42
C GLU A 7 17.27 5.21 12.90
N ALA A 8 16.22 5.13 12.09
CA ALA A 8 16.32 5.25 10.63
C ALA A 8 16.86 6.63 10.21
N PHE A 9 16.36 7.72 10.79
CA PHE A 9 16.87 9.07 10.54
C PHE A 9 18.34 9.22 10.97
N ASN A 10 18.70 8.69 12.15
CA ASN A 10 20.09 8.71 12.63
C ASN A 10 21.05 7.92 11.74
N LYS A 11 20.59 6.89 11.03
CA LYS A 11 21.40 6.20 10.02
C LYS A 11 21.46 7.00 8.73
N ALA A 12 20.34 7.54 8.27
CA ALA A 12 20.23 8.31 7.04
C ALA A 12 21.13 9.55 7.03
N GLN A 13 21.25 10.27 8.15
CA GLN A 13 22.12 11.46 8.24
C GLN A 13 23.62 11.19 7.99
N ASN A 14 24.06 9.93 8.07
CA ASN A 14 25.45 9.56 7.83
C ASN A 14 25.71 9.19 6.36
N LEU A 15 24.67 9.21 5.50
CA LEU A 15 24.81 8.96 4.07
C LEU A 15 25.32 10.22 3.33
N PRO A 16 25.91 10.07 2.14
CA PRO A 16 26.12 11.17 1.21
C PRO A 16 24.83 11.93 0.87
N ASP A 17 24.93 13.24 0.62
CA ASP A 17 23.79 14.14 0.39
C ASP A 17 22.87 13.70 -0.77
N ASP A 18 23.44 13.11 -1.82
CA ASP A 18 22.72 12.56 -2.96
C ASP A 18 21.84 11.37 -2.54
N LEU A 19 22.39 10.45 -1.75
CA LEU A 19 21.64 9.31 -1.21
C LEU A 19 20.62 9.74 -0.14
N GLN A 20 20.94 10.74 0.68
CA GLN A 20 19.97 11.33 1.61
C GLN A 20 18.77 11.92 0.85
N SER A 21 19.05 12.63 -0.24
CA SER A 21 18.02 13.26 -1.08
C SER A 21 17.14 12.24 -1.78
N GLU A 22 17.72 11.17 -2.31
CA GLU A 22 16.97 10.07 -2.93
C GLU A 22 16.07 9.36 -1.89
N LEU A 23 16.64 9.00 -0.74
CA LEU A 23 15.90 8.37 0.35
C LEU A 23 14.76 9.25 0.86
N ALA A 24 15.00 10.56 1.00
CA ALA A 24 13.98 11.51 1.45
C ALA A 24 12.82 11.58 0.46
N LYS A 25 13.09 11.64 -0.85
CA LYS A 25 12.04 11.68 -1.88
C LYS A 25 11.15 10.44 -1.82
N GLN A 26 11.77 9.26 -1.74
CA GLN A 26 11.03 8.00 -1.66
C GLN A 26 10.19 7.93 -0.37
N LEU A 27 10.78 8.28 0.78
CA LEU A 27 10.05 8.24 2.05
C LEU A 27 8.86 9.20 2.08
N ILE A 28 9.00 10.39 1.49
CA ILE A 28 7.90 11.36 1.39
C ILE A 28 6.77 10.79 0.51
N GLU A 29 7.12 10.23 -0.65
CA GLU A 29 6.13 9.60 -1.55
C GLU A 29 5.39 8.44 -0.87
N ASP A 30 6.12 7.56 -0.17
CA ASP A 30 5.55 6.44 0.56
C ASP A 30 4.58 6.91 1.65
N ILE A 31 4.94 7.96 2.41
CA ILE A 31 4.09 8.54 3.44
C ILE A 31 2.81 9.14 2.82
N GLU A 32 2.92 9.88 1.73
CA GLU A 32 1.76 10.46 1.05
C GLU A 32 0.83 9.38 0.51
N ASN A 33 1.38 8.30 -0.04
CA ASN A 33 0.61 7.16 -0.53
C ASN A 33 -0.11 6.44 0.62
N GLU A 34 0.57 6.19 1.74
CA GLU A 34 -0.04 5.57 2.92
C GLU A 34 -1.18 6.44 3.46
N LEU A 35 -0.97 7.76 3.57
CA LEU A 35 -2.02 8.68 4.04
C LEU A 35 -3.25 8.67 3.11
N LYS A 36 -3.04 8.68 1.79
CA LYS A 36 -4.14 8.56 0.82
C LYS A 36 -4.88 7.24 0.99
N TRP A 37 -4.18 6.13 1.16
CA TRP A 37 -4.81 4.84 1.41
C TRP A 37 -5.63 4.83 2.69
N GLN A 38 -5.07 5.32 3.79
CA GLN A 38 -5.79 5.43 5.06
C GLN A 38 -7.06 6.27 4.92
N GLN A 39 -6.97 7.41 4.22
CA GLN A 39 -8.14 8.26 3.96
C GLN A 39 -9.20 7.52 3.13
N ILE A 40 -8.83 6.97 1.98
CA ILE A 40 -9.76 6.28 1.09
C ILE A 40 -10.42 5.10 1.81
N LEU A 41 -9.65 4.29 2.54
CA LEU A 41 -10.17 3.13 3.25
C LEU A 41 -11.04 3.50 4.46
N SER A 42 -10.77 4.64 5.11
CA SER A 42 -11.60 5.15 6.21
C SER A 42 -12.91 5.78 5.72
N GLU A 43 -12.90 6.39 4.52
CA GLU A 43 -14.08 6.99 3.90
C GLU A 43 -14.96 5.96 3.17
N LEU A 44 -14.35 4.89 2.65
CA LEU A 44 -15.07 3.76 2.07
C LEU A 44 -15.92 3.09 3.14
N GLN A 45 -17.24 3.22 3.02
CA GLN A 45 -18.16 2.38 3.77
C GLN A 45 -17.85 0.91 3.44
N HIS A 46 -17.42 0.14 4.45
CA HIS A 46 -17.01 -1.27 4.36
C HIS A 46 -17.96 -2.15 3.51
N SER A 47 -19.23 -1.78 3.44
CA SER A 47 -20.28 -2.46 2.70
C SER A 47 -19.94 -2.76 1.23
N LYS A 48 -19.26 -1.85 0.51
CA LYS A 48 -18.97 -2.10 -0.91
C LYS A 48 -17.85 -3.11 -1.12
N LEU A 49 -16.80 -3.05 -0.30
CA LEU A 49 -15.71 -4.03 -0.34
C LEU A 49 -16.20 -5.41 0.11
N GLU A 50 -17.04 -5.46 1.13
CA GLU A 50 -17.70 -6.70 1.57
C GLU A 50 -18.59 -7.30 0.46
N GLU A 51 -19.36 -6.47 -0.24
CA GLU A 51 -20.18 -6.92 -1.38
C GLU A 51 -19.31 -7.52 -2.49
N LEU A 52 -18.21 -6.86 -2.83
CA LEU A 52 -17.26 -7.32 -3.84
C LEU A 52 -16.59 -8.64 -3.43
N ALA A 53 -16.15 -8.76 -2.17
CA ALA A 53 -15.57 -9.98 -1.64
C ALA A 53 -16.59 -11.14 -1.65
N ALA A 54 -17.81 -10.89 -1.19
CA ALA A 54 -18.89 -11.87 -1.20
C ALA A 54 -19.29 -12.29 -2.62
N LYS A 55 -19.24 -11.36 -3.59
CA LYS A 55 -19.47 -11.67 -5.00
C LYS A 55 -18.33 -12.53 -5.57
N ALA A 56 -17.07 -12.17 -5.32
CA ALA A 56 -15.92 -12.94 -5.78
C ALA A 56 -15.93 -14.38 -5.24
N LEU A 57 -16.28 -14.56 -3.96
CA LEU A 57 -16.43 -15.88 -3.36
C LEU A 57 -17.55 -16.69 -4.03
N ARG A 58 -18.73 -16.08 -4.22
CA ARG A 58 -19.85 -16.72 -4.93
C ARG A 58 -19.47 -17.08 -6.36
N ASP A 59 -18.78 -16.21 -7.08
CA ASP A 59 -18.37 -16.48 -8.45
C ASP A 59 -17.37 -17.65 -8.50
N SER A 60 -16.45 -17.76 -7.53
CA SER A 60 -15.54 -18.90 -7.40
C SER A 60 -16.27 -20.22 -7.16
N ILE A 61 -17.16 -20.26 -6.15
CA ILE A 61 -17.94 -21.46 -5.81
C ILE A 61 -18.81 -21.92 -6.99
N ASN A 62 -19.39 -20.98 -7.73
CA ASN A 62 -20.27 -21.27 -8.86
C ASN A 62 -19.51 -21.50 -10.19
N GLY A 63 -18.17 -21.59 -10.16
CA GLY A 63 -17.37 -21.82 -11.37
C GLY A 63 -17.43 -20.68 -12.40
N LYS A 64 -17.77 -19.47 -11.97
CA LYS A 64 -17.84 -18.25 -12.81
C LYS A 64 -16.51 -17.51 -12.88
N THR A 65 -15.44 -18.08 -12.31
CA THR A 65 -14.08 -17.52 -12.39
C THR A 65 -13.41 -17.92 -13.70
N LYS A 66 -12.61 -17.01 -14.25
CA LYS A 66 -11.76 -17.29 -15.40
C LYS A 66 -10.36 -17.62 -14.91
N LYS A 67 -9.81 -18.77 -15.29
CA LYS A 67 -8.40 -19.09 -15.07
C LYS A 67 -7.56 -18.23 -16.00
N MET A 68 -6.67 -17.42 -15.44
CA MET A 68 -5.75 -16.55 -16.19
C MET A 68 -4.35 -16.66 -15.62
N GLY A 69 -3.33 -16.58 -16.47
CA GLY A 69 -1.92 -16.48 -16.06
C GLY A 69 -1.54 -15.05 -15.67
N PHE A 70 -0.41 -14.88 -14.99
CA PHE A 70 0.10 -13.56 -14.59
C PHE A 70 0.36 -12.63 -15.79
N ASP A 71 0.68 -13.18 -16.96
CA ASP A 71 0.95 -12.43 -18.20
C ASP A 71 -0.32 -12.11 -19.03
N GLN A 72 -1.51 -12.32 -18.47
CA GLN A 72 -2.79 -12.21 -19.19
C GLN A 72 -3.73 -11.15 -18.58
N LEU A 73 -3.17 -10.18 -17.84
CA LEU A 73 -3.86 -9.06 -17.19
C LEU A 73 -4.26 -7.96 -18.17
#